data_AF-A0A1F4YED7-F1
#
_entry.id   AF-A0A1F4YED7-F1
#
_cell.length_a   1.000
_cell.length_b   1.000
_cell.length_c   1.000
_cell.angle_alpha   90.00
_cell.angle_beta   90.00
_cell.angle_gamma   90.00
#
_symmetry.space_group_name_H-M   'P 1'
#
loop_
_entity.id
_entity.type
_entity.pdbx_description
1 polymer ?
#
loop_
_entity_poly.entity_id
_entity_poly.type
_entity_poly.pdbx_seq_one_letter_code
_entity_poly.pdbx_strand_id
1 'polypeptide(L)'
;MKNISNAKIVLVILFVLTIFTTVLSFPSKWRLFELKYGYRTSCNTCHTEGGGTENNDYGMAYHRKGENLAAFSALENSDSDQDGFTNLDEIEAKSNPGDSRSTPGKPGNFLSEQEAQFIPKKLLEKLFSVPVSFTISYATLDSLKTKEFERLVGLKLTEDERVPTFYQAYSTGAAPNRIGTALLFFEMEHHKHLVGGLACDTTGKISKLAIFKQQVKKGLSLEAFTGQFVGKKSDSDFKVGQQVQPLPSYPTFSQKLTDYAKKSLFLINYYGLKS
;
A
#
# COMPACT_ATOMS: atom_id res chain seq x y z
N MET A 1 27.38 -35.17 54.52
CA MET A 1 27.34 -33.73 54.87
C MET A 1 27.79 -32.92 53.66
N LYS A 2 26.91 -32.08 53.08
CA LYS A 2 27.15 -30.91 52.19
C LYS A 2 28.04 -31.10 50.94
N ASN A 3 27.81 -30.51 49.76
CA ASN A 3 26.71 -29.81 49.10
C ASN A 3 27.23 -29.52 47.67
N ILE A 4 26.39 -29.77 46.65
CA ILE A 4 26.12 -28.94 45.47
C ILE A 4 27.32 -28.45 44.61
N SER A 5 27.37 -28.87 43.33
CA SER A 5 27.14 -27.93 42.22
C SER A 5 26.93 -28.66 40.88
N ASN A 6 25.69 -28.60 40.42
CA ASN A 6 25.23 -29.00 39.09
C ASN A 6 25.79 -28.03 38.03
N ALA A 7 26.71 -28.49 37.19
CA ALA A 7 27.06 -27.78 35.96
C ALA A 7 26.07 -28.16 34.85
N LYS A 8 24.88 -27.55 34.88
CA LYS A 8 23.99 -27.55 33.71
C LYS A 8 24.47 -26.44 32.78
N ILE A 9 25.04 -26.84 31.64
CA ILE A 9 25.38 -25.97 30.52
C ILE A 9 24.08 -25.30 30.05
N VAL A 10 23.90 -24.02 30.37
CA VAL A 10 22.83 -23.19 29.81
C VAL A 10 23.36 -22.59 28.52
N LEU A 11 23.02 -23.24 27.41
CA LEU A 11 23.21 -22.69 26.07
C LEU A 11 22.17 -21.58 25.88
N VAL A 12 22.56 -20.33 26.12
CA VAL A 12 21.75 -19.15 25.78
C VAL A 12 21.79 -18.98 24.26
N ILE A 13 20.90 -19.68 23.55
CA ILE A 13 20.58 -19.35 22.16
C ILE A 13 19.76 -18.07 22.22
N LEU A 14 20.43 -16.94 22.08
CA LEU A 14 19.81 -15.66 21.76
C LEU A 14 19.31 -15.77 20.30
N PHE A 15 18.16 -16.40 20.12
CA PHE A 15 17.44 -16.39 18.85
C PHE A 15 16.87 -14.97 18.71
N VAL A 16 17.70 -14.06 18.20
CA VAL A 16 17.21 -12.79 17.67
C VAL A 16 16.31 -13.15 16.50
N LEU A 17 15.02 -13.26 16.80
CA LEU A 17 13.94 -13.29 15.82
C LEU A 17 13.97 -11.94 15.11
N THR A 18 14.87 -11.79 14.14
CA THR A 18 14.66 -10.87 13.02
C THR A 18 13.48 -11.43 12.25
N ILE A 19 12.28 -11.13 12.75
CA ILE A 19 11.09 -11.19 11.92
C ILE A 19 11.33 -10.09 10.88
N PHE A 20 11.94 -10.46 9.76
CA PHE A 20 11.82 -9.70 8.53
C PHE A 20 10.34 -9.74 8.18
N THR A 21 9.57 -8.84 8.78
CA THR A 21 8.30 -8.45 8.20
C THR A 21 8.71 -7.81 6.90
N THR A 22 8.58 -8.56 5.80
CA THR A 22 8.36 -7.95 4.50
C THR A 22 7.04 -7.21 4.62
N VAL A 23 7.10 -6.02 5.23
CA VAL A 23 6.08 -5.00 5.05
C VAL A 23 6.06 -4.85 3.54
N LEU A 24 4.96 -5.28 2.94
CA LEU A 24 4.68 -4.92 1.56
C LEU A 24 4.46 -3.40 1.61
N SER A 25 5.56 -2.64 1.60
CA SER A 25 5.51 -1.20 1.42
C SER A 25 5.10 -1.00 -0.03
N PHE A 26 3.79 -0.88 -0.24
CA PHE A 26 3.34 -0.44 -1.54
C PHE A 26 3.88 0.97 -1.78
N PRO A 27 4.10 1.37 -3.05
CA PRO A 27 4.67 2.67 -3.40
C PRO A 27 3.78 3.88 -3.04
N SER A 28 2.85 3.79 -2.10
CA SER A 28 2.00 4.91 -1.67
C SER A 28 2.78 5.95 -0.86
N LYS A 29 3.83 5.56 -0.12
CA LYS A 29 4.47 6.47 0.84
C LYS A 29 5.14 7.69 0.20
N TRP A 30 5.84 7.53 -0.92
CA TRP A 30 6.37 8.68 -1.67
C TRP A 30 5.27 9.59 -2.24
N ARG A 31 4.06 9.07 -2.50
CA ARG A 31 2.91 9.87 -2.93
C ARG A 31 2.21 10.56 -1.78
N LEU A 32 2.22 9.98 -0.57
CA LEU A 32 1.82 10.69 0.63
C LEU A 32 2.78 11.85 0.91
N PHE A 33 4.08 11.65 0.68
CA PHE A 33 5.08 12.71 0.73
C PHE A 33 4.76 13.80 -0.30
N GLU A 34 4.53 13.44 -1.57
CA GLU A 34 4.17 14.41 -2.61
C GLU A 34 2.85 15.15 -2.30
N LEU A 35 1.86 14.46 -1.75
CA LEU A 35 0.61 15.06 -1.31
C LEU A 35 0.80 16.09 -0.17
N LYS A 36 1.81 15.87 0.70
CA LYS A 36 2.13 16.72 1.85
C LYS A 36 3.01 17.92 1.45
N TYR A 37 4.06 17.69 0.67
CA TYR A 37 5.11 18.67 0.38
C TYR A 37 5.12 19.19 -1.07
N GLY A 38 4.27 18.66 -1.94
CA GLY A 38 4.05 19.20 -3.29
C GLY A 38 5.09 18.83 -4.34
N TYR A 39 6.05 17.95 -4.01
CA TYR A 39 6.99 17.42 -4.99
C TYR A 39 7.26 15.93 -4.78
N ARG A 40 7.60 15.25 -5.88
CA ARG A 40 7.93 13.83 -5.86
C ARG A 40 9.30 13.61 -5.25
N THR A 41 9.38 12.67 -4.33
CA THR A 41 10.63 12.19 -3.75
C THR A 41 11.04 10.81 -4.27
N SER A 42 12.23 10.35 -3.91
CA SER A 42 12.74 8.98 -4.14
C SER A 42 12.55 8.10 -2.90
N CYS A 43 12.68 6.78 -3.04
CA CYS A 43 12.66 5.90 -1.87
C CYS A 43 13.88 6.12 -0.98
N ASN A 44 14.98 6.69 -1.48
CA ASN A 44 16.14 7.06 -0.67
C ASN A 44 15.85 8.11 0.41
N THR A 45 14.70 8.79 0.35
CA THR A 45 14.24 9.60 1.48
C THR A 45 14.01 8.77 2.73
N CYS A 46 13.54 7.53 2.59
CA CYS A 46 13.25 6.64 3.72
C CYS A 46 14.18 5.42 3.78
N HIS A 47 14.88 5.10 2.70
CA HIS A 47 15.70 3.90 2.55
C HIS A 47 17.16 4.24 2.25
N THR A 48 18.07 3.32 2.57
CA THR A 48 19.50 3.54 2.33
C THR A 48 19.91 3.29 0.87
N GLU A 49 19.27 2.31 0.20
CA GLU A 49 19.62 1.87 -1.16
C GLU A 49 18.36 1.59 -2.01
N GLY A 50 17.37 2.49 -1.94
CA GLY A 50 16.13 2.40 -2.73
C GLY A 50 15.03 1.56 -2.08
N GLY A 51 13.84 1.55 -2.72
CA GLY A 51 12.64 0.96 -2.14
C GLY A 51 12.77 -0.52 -1.77
N GLY A 52 12.40 -0.87 -0.54
CA GLY A 52 12.45 -2.24 -0.03
C GLY A 52 13.80 -2.66 0.56
N THR A 53 14.77 -1.75 0.62
CA THR A 53 16.01 -1.92 1.39
C THR A 53 15.83 -1.45 2.83
N GLU A 54 16.91 -1.44 3.63
CA GLU A 54 16.86 -0.98 5.02
C GLU A 54 16.43 0.48 5.10
N ASN A 55 15.72 0.84 6.17
CA ASN A 55 15.35 2.22 6.40
C ASN A 55 16.58 3.04 6.82
N ASN A 56 16.71 4.26 6.31
CA ASN A 56 17.61 5.25 6.89
C ASN A 56 17.00 5.81 8.19
N ASP A 57 17.70 6.74 8.86
CA ASP A 57 17.27 7.26 10.15
C ASP A 57 15.92 7.99 10.08
N TYR A 58 15.69 8.77 9.03
CA TYR A 58 14.39 9.40 8.77
C TYR A 58 13.27 8.38 8.53
N GLY A 59 13.52 7.36 7.71
CA GLY A 59 12.58 6.28 7.43
C GLY A 59 12.22 5.48 8.69
N MET A 60 13.20 5.24 9.57
CA MET A 60 12.96 4.64 10.88
C MET A 60 12.13 5.55 11.79
N ALA A 61 12.40 6.86 11.80
CA ALA A 61 11.62 7.83 12.55
C ALA A 61 10.17 7.89 12.05
N TYR A 62 9.96 7.90 10.74
CA TYR A 62 8.65 7.85 10.07
C TYR A 62 7.89 6.57 10.42
N HIS A 63 8.58 5.43 10.40
CA HIS A 63 8.04 4.14 10.81
C HIS A 63 7.52 4.18 12.25
N ARG A 64 8.34 4.68 13.19
CA ARG A 64 7.98 4.78 14.62
C ARG A 64 6.79 5.73 14.87
N LYS A 65 6.51 6.66 13.96
CA LYS A 65 5.37 7.58 14.02
C LYS A 65 4.11 7.08 13.30
N GLY A 66 4.15 5.88 12.72
CA GLY A 66 2.97 5.18 12.18
C GLY A 66 2.73 5.35 10.68
N GLU A 67 3.74 5.78 9.91
CA GLU A 67 3.77 5.72 8.44
C GLU A 67 2.57 6.37 7.70
N ASN A 68 2.11 7.50 8.22
CA ASN A 68 0.93 8.25 7.78
C ASN A 68 1.23 9.76 7.61
N LEU A 69 0.27 10.55 7.10
CA LEU A 69 0.45 11.99 6.88
C LEU A 69 0.73 12.77 8.17
N ALA A 70 0.19 12.31 9.31
CA ALA A 70 0.47 12.93 10.60
C ALA A 70 1.91 12.67 11.07
N ALA A 71 2.49 11.51 10.70
CA ALA A 71 3.88 11.18 10.99
C ALA A 71 4.87 12.16 10.35
N PHE A 72 4.62 12.60 9.11
CA PHE A 72 5.43 13.66 8.49
C PHE A 72 5.45 14.93 9.33
N SER A 73 4.26 15.42 9.70
CA SER A 73 4.14 16.64 10.52
C SER A 73 4.79 16.49 11.90
N ALA A 74 4.73 15.29 12.49
CA ALA A 74 5.32 15.01 13.79
C ALA A 74 6.86 14.93 13.78
N LEU A 75 7.47 14.90 12.58
CA LEU A 75 8.93 14.82 12.40
C LEU A 75 9.54 16.12 11.87
N GLU A 76 8.74 17.08 11.41
CA GLU A 76 9.22 18.32 10.79
C GLU A 76 10.30 19.04 11.63
N ASN A 77 10.13 19.10 12.96
CA ASN A 77 11.09 19.78 13.87
C ASN A 77 12.18 18.85 14.46
N SER A 78 12.24 17.59 14.06
CA SER A 78 13.30 16.67 14.47
C SER A 78 14.50 16.77 13.53
N ASP A 79 15.68 16.45 14.03
CA ASP A 79 16.89 16.21 13.24
C ASP A 79 17.13 14.69 13.25
N SER A 80 16.79 14.00 12.16
CA SER A 80 16.77 12.52 12.17
C SER A 80 18.16 11.92 12.02
N ASP A 81 19.02 12.51 11.20
CA ASP A 81 20.37 12.03 10.90
C ASP A 81 21.49 12.75 11.67
N GLN A 82 21.11 13.70 12.53
CA GLN A 82 21.96 14.41 13.48
C GLN A 82 23.02 15.30 12.82
N ASP A 83 22.67 15.90 11.69
CA ASP A 83 23.55 16.80 10.94
C ASP A 83 23.44 18.29 11.37
N GLY A 84 22.50 18.59 12.28
CA GLY A 84 22.27 19.92 12.85
C GLY A 84 21.15 20.71 12.18
N PHE A 85 20.46 20.15 11.18
CA PHE A 85 19.29 20.76 10.53
C PHE A 85 18.01 19.99 10.87
N THR A 86 16.86 20.67 10.81
CA THR A 86 15.59 19.97 10.98
C THR A 86 15.19 19.29 9.69
N ASN A 87 14.44 18.18 9.80
CA ASN A 87 13.89 17.48 8.65
C ASN A 87 13.09 18.42 7.72
N LEU A 88 12.39 19.41 8.29
CA LEU A 88 11.64 20.38 7.48
C LEU A 88 12.57 21.32 6.70
N ASP A 89 13.62 21.85 7.33
CA ASP A 89 14.61 22.71 6.65
C ASP A 89 15.19 21.98 5.43
N GLU A 90 15.50 20.70 5.62
CA GLU A 90 16.03 19.82 4.59
C GLU A 90 15.02 19.52 3.48
N ILE A 91 13.79 19.13 3.83
CA ILE A 91 12.72 18.86 2.87
C ILE A 91 12.41 20.10 2.02
N GLU A 92 12.35 21.29 2.62
CA GLU A 92 12.14 22.55 1.89
C GLU A 92 13.32 22.90 0.97
N ALA A 93 14.54 22.63 1.42
CA ALA A 93 15.75 22.76 0.62
C ALA A 93 15.95 21.63 -0.39
N LYS A 94 15.04 20.65 -0.43
CA LYS A 94 15.13 19.45 -1.26
C LYS A 94 16.44 18.69 -1.02
N SER A 95 16.86 18.59 0.25
CA SER A 95 17.91 17.70 0.76
C SER A 95 17.27 16.45 1.40
N ASN A 96 18.09 15.44 1.74
CA ASN A 96 17.61 14.15 2.24
C ASN A 96 17.70 14.09 3.77
N PRO A 97 16.56 14.15 4.49
CA PRO A 97 16.53 14.24 5.96
C PRO A 97 17.00 12.99 6.72
N GLY A 98 17.49 11.98 5.99
CA GLY A 98 18.03 10.75 6.54
C GLY A 98 19.46 10.45 6.06
N ASP A 99 20.16 11.43 5.49
CA ASP A 99 21.56 11.31 5.07
C ASP A 99 22.34 12.57 5.48
N SER A 100 23.11 12.48 6.56
CA SER A 100 23.90 13.58 7.14
C SER A 100 24.91 14.27 6.19
N ARG A 101 25.09 13.73 4.98
CA ARG A 101 25.90 14.34 3.91
C ARG A 101 25.08 15.29 3.02
N SER A 102 23.76 15.30 3.17
CA SER A 102 22.74 15.99 2.38
C SER A 102 22.09 17.11 3.18
N THR A 103 22.83 18.20 3.39
CA THR A 103 22.33 19.36 4.15
C THR A 103 21.54 20.33 3.26
N PRO A 104 20.82 21.33 3.81
CA PRO A 104 20.13 22.35 3.01
C PRO A 104 21.03 23.11 2.03
N GLY A 105 22.30 23.33 2.40
CA GLY A 105 23.31 23.95 1.53
C GLY A 105 23.97 22.99 0.54
N LYS A 106 23.75 21.68 0.67
CA LYS A 106 24.35 20.63 -0.14
C LYS A 106 23.38 19.45 -0.31
N PRO A 107 22.25 19.63 -1.02
CA PRO A 107 21.20 18.62 -1.13
C PRO A 107 21.64 17.32 -1.82
N GLY A 108 22.71 17.34 -2.61
CA GLY A 108 23.14 16.17 -3.38
C GLY A 108 22.11 15.78 -4.44
N ASN A 109 22.06 14.48 -4.77
CA ASN A 109 21.36 13.98 -5.95
C ASN A 109 20.21 12.99 -5.65
N PHE A 110 19.78 12.83 -4.40
CA PHE A 110 18.80 11.79 -4.03
C PHE A 110 17.45 11.92 -4.78
N LEU A 111 17.05 13.13 -5.20
CA LEU A 111 15.85 13.34 -6.04
C LEU A 111 16.03 12.95 -7.51
N SER A 112 17.28 12.86 -7.99
CA SER A 112 17.58 12.52 -9.38
C SER A 112 17.54 11.01 -9.64
N GLU A 113 17.49 10.20 -8.58
CA GLU A 113 17.36 8.76 -8.68
C GLU A 113 15.94 8.40 -9.11
N GLN A 114 15.76 8.24 -10.43
CA GLN A 114 14.55 7.66 -10.99
C GLN A 114 14.52 6.17 -10.66
N GLU A 115 13.81 5.82 -9.61
CA GLU A 115 13.62 4.42 -9.27
C GLU A 115 12.69 3.73 -10.25
N ALA A 116 13.06 2.49 -10.61
CA ALA A 116 12.25 1.63 -11.44
C ALA A 116 10.87 1.45 -10.81
N GLN A 117 9.81 1.68 -11.60
CA GLN A 117 8.45 1.49 -11.12
C GLN A 117 8.23 0.01 -10.78
N PHE A 118 8.03 -0.29 -9.49
CA PHE A 118 7.76 -1.65 -9.06
C PHE A 118 6.31 -2.06 -9.42
N ILE A 119 6.20 -3.08 -10.27
CA ILE A 119 4.91 -3.71 -10.64
C ILE A 119 4.82 -5.08 -9.96
N PRO A 120 3.86 -5.30 -9.04
CA PRO A 120 3.63 -6.59 -8.37
C PRO A 120 3.03 -7.68 -9.29
N LYS A 121 3.72 -8.04 -10.38
CA LYS A 121 3.21 -8.93 -11.46
C LYS A 121 2.55 -10.21 -10.94
N LYS A 122 3.19 -10.91 -9.99
CA LYS A 122 2.68 -12.17 -9.39
C LYS A 122 1.29 -12.05 -8.74
N LEU A 123 0.94 -10.87 -8.22
CA LEU A 123 -0.38 -10.62 -7.65
C LEU A 123 -1.36 -10.18 -8.75
N LEU A 124 -0.91 -9.30 -9.63
CA LEU A 124 -1.74 -8.73 -10.68
C LEU A 124 -2.19 -9.77 -11.71
N GLU A 125 -1.31 -10.68 -12.12
CA GLU A 125 -1.64 -11.74 -13.07
C GLU A 125 -2.78 -12.65 -12.56
N LYS A 126 -2.93 -12.81 -11.24
CA LYS A 126 -4.04 -13.59 -10.64
C LYS A 126 -5.41 -12.93 -10.81
N LEU A 127 -5.45 -11.67 -11.24
CA LEU A 127 -6.69 -10.94 -11.53
C LEU A 127 -7.16 -11.08 -12.99
N PHE A 128 -6.34 -11.67 -13.86
CA PHE A 128 -6.63 -11.80 -15.30
C PHE A 128 -6.53 -13.25 -15.75
N SER A 129 -7.42 -13.66 -16.66
CA SER A 129 -7.45 -15.04 -17.19
C SER A 129 -6.56 -15.26 -18.40
N VAL A 130 -5.87 -14.21 -18.86
CA VAL A 130 -4.98 -14.24 -20.03
C VAL A 130 -3.63 -13.65 -19.63
N PRO A 131 -2.55 -13.99 -20.35
CA PRO A 131 -1.26 -13.32 -20.16
C PRO A 131 -1.39 -11.82 -20.42
N VAL A 132 -0.82 -11.02 -19.52
CA VAL A 132 -0.97 -9.55 -19.50
C VAL A 132 0.35 -8.85 -19.27
N SER A 133 0.51 -7.69 -19.88
CA SER A 133 1.49 -6.68 -19.48
C SER A 133 0.79 -5.52 -18.77
N PHE A 134 1.55 -4.73 -18.02
CA PHE A 134 1.01 -3.65 -17.22
C PHE A 134 1.74 -2.33 -17.48
N THR A 135 0.96 -1.25 -17.54
CA THR A 135 1.46 0.11 -17.30
C THR A 135 0.83 0.65 -16.02
N ILE A 136 1.43 1.68 -15.43
CA ILE A 136 0.96 2.27 -14.17
C ILE A 136 0.42 3.68 -14.44
N SER A 137 -0.72 4.00 -13.83
CA SER A 137 -1.15 5.37 -13.61
C SER A 137 -1.47 5.61 -12.13
N TYR A 138 -1.50 6.88 -11.74
CA TYR A 138 -1.71 7.31 -10.36
C TYR A 138 -2.86 8.30 -10.29
N ALA A 139 -3.48 8.39 -9.12
CA ALA A 139 -4.25 9.57 -8.75
C ALA A 139 -3.86 10.04 -7.36
N THR A 140 -4.14 11.32 -7.10
CA THR A 140 -3.96 11.95 -5.80
C THR A 140 -5.25 12.68 -5.42
N LEU A 141 -5.80 12.27 -4.29
CA LEU A 141 -6.99 12.85 -3.69
C LEU A 141 -6.56 13.74 -2.51
N ASP A 142 -6.49 15.04 -2.79
CA ASP A 142 -6.39 16.08 -1.76
C ASP A 142 -7.62 16.04 -0.81
N SER A 143 -7.62 16.91 0.20
CA SER A 143 -8.67 16.91 1.23
C SER A 143 -10.07 17.17 0.66
N LEU A 144 -10.20 17.98 -0.39
CA LEU A 144 -11.47 18.29 -1.02
C LEU A 144 -11.97 17.10 -1.85
N LYS A 145 -11.12 16.57 -2.73
CA LYS A 145 -11.42 15.38 -3.55
C LYS A 145 -11.74 14.17 -2.68
N THR A 146 -11.02 14.00 -1.58
CA THR A 146 -11.29 12.93 -0.60
C THR A 146 -12.71 13.06 -0.05
N LYS A 147 -13.08 14.24 0.48
CA LYS A 147 -14.42 14.46 1.05
C LYS A 147 -15.54 14.25 0.03
N GLU A 148 -15.35 14.71 -1.20
CA GLU A 148 -16.31 14.50 -2.29
C GLU A 148 -16.47 13.02 -2.63
N PHE A 149 -15.34 12.32 -2.79
CA PHE A 149 -15.33 10.89 -3.10
C PHE A 149 -15.94 10.04 -1.97
N GLU A 150 -15.62 10.34 -0.71
CA GLU A 150 -16.21 9.66 0.45
C GLU A 150 -17.73 9.85 0.52
N ARG A 151 -18.23 11.06 0.18
CA ARG A 151 -19.68 11.32 0.12
C ARG A 151 -20.35 10.49 -0.97
N LEU A 152 -19.70 10.40 -2.14
CA LEU A 152 -20.18 9.64 -3.27
C LEU A 152 -20.24 8.13 -2.96
N VAL A 153 -19.17 7.58 -2.38
CA VAL A 153 -19.08 6.13 -2.09
C VAL A 153 -19.84 5.77 -0.81
N GLY A 154 -20.03 6.72 0.10
CA GLY A 154 -20.59 6.48 1.43
C GLY A 154 -19.64 5.71 2.35
N LEU A 155 -18.33 5.73 2.07
CA LEU A 155 -17.29 5.04 2.83
C LEU A 155 -16.10 5.98 3.03
N LYS A 156 -15.41 5.82 4.16
CA LYS A 156 -14.16 6.53 4.43
C LYS A 156 -12.98 5.92 3.69
N LEU A 157 -12.10 6.78 3.18
CA LEU A 157 -10.84 6.35 2.58
C LEU A 157 -9.75 6.29 3.65
N THR A 158 -8.91 5.27 3.55
CA THR A 158 -7.59 5.29 4.21
C THR A 158 -6.66 6.24 3.48
N GLU A 159 -5.53 6.60 4.10
CA GLU A 159 -4.56 7.47 3.44
C GLU A 159 -3.95 6.85 2.18
N ASP A 160 -3.64 5.55 2.21
CA ASP A 160 -3.13 4.85 1.02
C ASP A 160 -4.17 4.84 -0.12
N GLU A 161 -5.48 4.82 0.19
CA GLU A 161 -6.56 4.92 -0.80
C GLU A 161 -6.73 6.32 -1.38
N ARG A 162 -6.14 7.35 -0.76
CA ARG A 162 -6.10 8.72 -1.32
C ARG A 162 -5.02 8.89 -2.38
N VAL A 163 -4.08 7.96 -2.46
CA VAL A 163 -3.01 7.93 -3.47
C VAL A 163 -3.00 6.59 -4.20
N PRO A 164 -4.09 6.21 -4.89
CA PRO A 164 -4.20 4.88 -5.50
C PRO A 164 -3.22 4.68 -6.66
N THR A 165 -2.74 3.44 -6.80
CA THR A 165 -2.05 2.96 -8.00
C THR A 165 -3.02 2.18 -8.87
N PHE A 166 -3.10 2.54 -10.14
CA PHE A 166 -3.85 1.80 -11.14
C PHE A 166 -2.88 1.05 -12.06
N TYR A 167 -3.17 -0.22 -12.28
CA TYR A 167 -2.40 -1.07 -13.17
C TYR A 167 -3.23 -1.33 -14.42
N GLN A 168 -2.89 -0.64 -15.51
CA GLN A 168 -3.55 -0.82 -16.81
C GLN A 168 -3.07 -2.12 -17.43
N ALA A 169 -3.98 -3.06 -17.61
CA ALA A 169 -3.66 -4.38 -18.15
C ALA A 169 -3.85 -4.41 -19.67
N TYR A 170 -2.85 -4.89 -20.38
CA TYR A 170 -2.87 -5.11 -21.82
C TYR A 170 -2.69 -6.59 -22.11
N SER A 171 -3.47 -7.12 -23.07
CA SER A 171 -3.22 -8.46 -23.60
C SER A 171 -1.82 -8.53 -24.21
N THR A 172 -1.17 -9.69 -24.10
CA THR A 172 0.10 -9.93 -24.81
C THR A 172 -0.17 -10.55 -26.19
N GLY A 173 0.53 -10.11 -27.23
CA GLY A 173 0.41 -10.66 -28.57
C GLY A 173 0.85 -9.67 -29.64
N ALA A 174 0.56 -9.97 -30.91
CA ALA A 174 0.94 -9.12 -32.04
C ALA A 174 0.23 -7.75 -32.06
N ALA A 175 -0.96 -7.65 -31.45
CA ALA A 175 -1.71 -6.40 -31.29
C ALA A 175 -2.21 -6.27 -29.84
N PRO A 176 -1.35 -5.82 -28.91
CA PRO A 176 -1.73 -5.60 -27.51
C PRO A 176 -2.89 -4.61 -27.42
N ASN A 177 -3.94 -4.98 -26.71
CA ASN A 177 -5.06 -4.09 -26.43
C ASN A 177 -5.30 -4.01 -24.92
N ARG A 178 -5.73 -2.84 -24.44
CA ARG A 178 -6.12 -2.67 -23.04
C ARG A 178 -7.34 -3.55 -22.77
N ILE A 179 -7.24 -4.42 -21.78
CA ILE A 179 -8.32 -5.34 -21.38
C ILE A 179 -8.96 -4.95 -20.05
N GLY A 180 -8.33 -4.05 -19.29
CA GLY A 180 -8.89 -3.59 -18.03
C GLY A 180 -7.92 -2.78 -17.19
N THR A 181 -8.34 -2.53 -15.95
CA THR A 181 -7.57 -1.83 -14.92
C THR A 181 -7.70 -2.58 -13.62
N ALA A 182 -6.57 -2.81 -12.95
CA ALA A 182 -6.54 -3.37 -11.61
C ALA A 182 -6.11 -2.34 -10.57
N LEU A 183 -6.58 -2.54 -9.35
CA LEU A 183 -6.12 -1.86 -8.14
C LEU A 183 -5.86 -2.92 -7.08
N LEU A 184 -4.73 -2.78 -6.38
CA LEU A 184 -4.37 -3.62 -5.23
C LEU A 184 -4.70 -2.86 -3.94
N PHE A 185 -5.20 -3.58 -2.94
CA PHE A 185 -5.47 -3.02 -1.62
C PHE A 185 -4.79 -3.85 -0.54
N PHE A 186 -4.41 -3.15 0.54
CA PHE A 186 -3.67 -3.71 1.64
C PHE A 186 -4.12 -3.11 2.97
N GLU A 187 -4.13 -3.93 4.01
CA GLU A 187 -4.38 -3.52 5.38
C GLU A 187 -3.45 -4.31 6.31
N MET A 188 -2.87 -3.62 7.29
CA MET A 188 -2.29 -4.25 8.47
C MET A 188 -3.04 -3.76 9.69
N GLU A 189 -3.73 -4.67 10.38
CA GLU A 189 -4.45 -4.37 11.61
C GLU A 189 -3.99 -5.35 12.69
N HIS A 190 -3.37 -4.86 13.77
CA HIS A 190 -2.85 -5.71 14.86
C HIS A 190 -1.97 -6.88 14.36
N HIS A 191 -1.04 -6.60 13.43
CA HIS A 191 -0.18 -7.60 12.75
C HIS A 191 -0.92 -8.62 11.87
N LYS A 192 -2.22 -8.43 11.61
CA LYS A 192 -2.99 -9.23 10.64
C LYS A 192 -3.02 -8.51 9.31
N HIS A 193 -2.57 -9.21 8.28
CA HIS A 193 -2.50 -8.72 6.91
C HIS A 193 -3.76 -9.13 6.14
N LEU A 194 -4.35 -8.15 5.45
CA LEU A 194 -5.27 -8.37 4.35
C LEU A 194 -4.61 -7.84 3.07
N VAL A 195 -4.45 -8.69 2.07
CA VAL A 195 -3.93 -8.31 0.75
C VAL A 195 -4.93 -8.79 -0.28
N GLY A 196 -5.41 -7.91 -1.14
CA GLY A 196 -6.30 -8.26 -2.23
C GLY A 196 -6.16 -7.33 -3.41
N GLY A 197 -6.97 -7.58 -4.43
CA GLY A 197 -7.04 -6.75 -5.61
C GLY A 197 -8.37 -6.90 -6.33
N LEU A 198 -8.74 -5.86 -7.05
CA LEU A 198 -9.92 -5.82 -7.88
C LEU A 198 -9.51 -5.38 -9.28
N ALA A 199 -9.98 -6.11 -10.28
CA ALA A 199 -9.87 -5.74 -11.68
C ALA A 199 -11.24 -5.39 -12.24
N CYS A 200 -11.27 -4.35 -13.05
CA CYS A 200 -12.39 -4.01 -13.91
C CYS A 200 -12.02 -4.22 -15.37
N ASP A 201 -13.01 -4.55 -16.19
CA ASP A 201 -12.88 -4.45 -17.64
C ASP A 201 -12.85 -2.98 -18.12
N THR A 202 -12.66 -2.78 -19.43
CA THR A 202 -12.62 -1.44 -20.04
C THR A 202 -13.93 -0.66 -19.95
N THR A 203 -15.03 -1.30 -19.57
CA THR A 203 -16.34 -0.67 -19.34
C THR A 203 -16.57 -0.29 -17.87
N GLY A 204 -15.60 -0.58 -17.00
CA GLY A 204 -15.69 -0.28 -15.56
C GLY A 204 -16.47 -1.29 -14.74
N LYS A 205 -16.78 -2.45 -15.31
CA LYS A 205 -17.43 -3.56 -14.62
C LYS A 205 -16.38 -4.45 -13.95
N ILE A 206 -16.66 -4.95 -12.75
CA ILE A 206 -15.76 -5.88 -12.05
C ILE A 206 -15.60 -7.16 -12.88
N SER A 207 -14.37 -7.47 -13.28
CA SER A 207 -13.99 -8.72 -13.92
C SER A 207 -13.48 -9.74 -12.89
N LYS A 208 -12.79 -9.29 -11.84
CA LYS A 208 -12.30 -10.15 -10.75
C LYS A 208 -12.14 -9.38 -9.45
N LEU A 209 -12.53 -10.01 -8.34
CA LEU A 209 -12.07 -9.69 -6.99
C LEU A 209 -11.27 -10.88 -6.49
N ALA A 210 -10.07 -10.65 -5.95
CA ALA A 210 -9.24 -11.72 -5.38
C ALA A 210 -8.63 -11.28 -4.05
N ILE A 211 -8.62 -12.20 -3.09
CA ILE A 211 -7.96 -12.02 -1.80
C ILE A 211 -6.73 -12.92 -1.79
N PHE A 212 -5.55 -12.32 -1.80
CA PHE A 212 -4.27 -13.03 -1.89
C PHE A 212 -3.75 -13.48 -0.53
N LYS A 213 -4.06 -12.71 0.52
CA LYS A 213 -3.69 -13.03 1.91
C LYS A 213 -4.76 -12.51 2.85
N GLN A 214 -5.15 -13.34 3.82
CA GLN A 214 -5.98 -12.94 4.96
C GLN A 214 -5.61 -13.80 6.19
N GLN A 215 -5.82 -13.26 7.39
CA GLN A 215 -5.52 -13.94 8.66
C GLN A 215 -6.74 -14.03 9.60
N VAL A 216 -7.95 -14.06 9.03
CA VAL A 216 -9.21 -14.28 9.75
C VAL A 216 -9.39 -15.77 10.06
N LYS A 217 -9.20 -16.65 9.07
CA LYS A 217 -9.22 -18.11 9.24
C LYS A 217 -8.39 -18.80 8.17
N LYS A 218 -7.43 -19.64 8.59
CA LYS A 218 -6.62 -20.45 7.66
C LYS A 218 -7.53 -21.35 6.81
N GLY A 219 -7.31 -21.37 5.50
CA GLY A 219 -8.06 -22.23 4.56
C GLY A 219 -9.52 -21.80 4.32
N LEU A 220 -9.93 -20.60 4.77
CA LEU A 220 -11.24 -20.06 4.42
C LEU A 220 -11.35 -19.87 2.90
N SER A 221 -12.25 -20.62 2.26
CA SER A 221 -12.57 -20.42 0.85
C SER A 221 -13.34 -19.12 0.68
N LEU A 222 -12.86 -18.28 -0.24
CA LEU A 222 -13.46 -16.99 -0.57
C LEU A 222 -14.01 -16.94 -1.99
N GLU A 223 -13.86 -18.00 -2.77
CA GLU A 223 -14.22 -18.02 -4.20
C GLU A 223 -15.70 -17.68 -4.41
N ALA A 224 -16.60 -18.41 -3.75
CA ALA A 224 -18.04 -18.16 -3.83
C ALA A 224 -18.41 -16.74 -3.36
N PHE A 225 -17.73 -16.22 -2.34
CA PHE A 225 -17.97 -14.85 -1.87
C PHE A 225 -17.51 -13.80 -2.89
N THR A 226 -16.25 -13.89 -3.34
CA THR A 226 -15.68 -12.95 -4.31
C THR A 226 -16.36 -13.02 -5.69
N GLY A 227 -16.88 -14.18 -6.08
CA GLY A 227 -17.61 -14.38 -7.33
C GLY A 227 -18.89 -13.54 -7.44
N GLN A 228 -19.53 -13.20 -6.30
CA GLN A 228 -20.72 -12.35 -6.27
C GLN A 228 -20.49 -10.93 -6.79
N PHE A 229 -19.23 -10.49 -6.86
CA PHE A 229 -18.87 -9.15 -7.28
C PHE A 229 -18.66 -9.03 -8.79
N VAL A 230 -18.38 -10.15 -9.48
CA VAL A 230 -18.17 -10.17 -10.93
C VAL A 230 -19.43 -9.67 -11.62
N GLY A 231 -19.26 -8.72 -12.54
CA GLY A 231 -20.37 -8.12 -13.27
C GLY A 231 -20.97 -6.86 -12.64
N LYS A 232 -20.68 -6.56 -11.36
CA LYS A 232 -21.15 -5.33 -10.71
C LYS A 232 -20.44 -4.09 -11.27
N LYS A 233 -21.16 -2.96 -11.22
CA LYS A 233 -20.74 -1.62 -11.64
C LYS A 233 -20.91 -0.62 -10.50
N SER A 234 -20.44 0.62 -10.67
CA SER A 234 -20.48 1.65 -9.63
C SER A 234 -21.90 2.02 -9.17
N ASP A 235 -22.92 1.75 -9.98
CA ASP A 235 -24.34 1.94 -9.67
C ASP A 235 -25.00 0.72 -9.00
N SER A 236 -24.27 -0.37 -8.81
CA SER A 236 -24.81 -1.60 -8.19
C SER A 236 -24.96 -1.46 -6.67
N ASP A 237 -25.94 -2.17 -6.08
CA ASP A 237 -26.03 -2.30 -4.61
C ASP A 237 -25.06 -3.39 -4.10
N PHE A 238 -24.45 -3.11 -2.96
CA PHE A 238 -23.43 -3.90 -2.28
C PHE A 238 -23.83 -4.28 -0.85
N LYS A 239 -25.07 -4.03 -0.40
CA LYS A 239 -25.47 -4.34 0.98
C LYS A 239 -25.31 -5.83 1.31
N VAL A 240 -24.49 -6.11 2.32
CA VAL A 240 -24.29 -7.46 2.87
C VAL A 240 -25.56 -7.91 3.58
N GLY A 241 -25.94 -9.18 3.39
CA GLY A 241 -27.19 -9.75 3.89
C GLY A 241 -28.40 -9.49 2.99
N GLN A 242 -28.24 -8.68 1.93
CA GLN A 242 -29.25 -8.46 0.89
C GLN A 242 -28.69 -8.88 -0.47
N GLN A 243 -28.03 -7.97 -1.19
CA GLN A 243 -27.47 -8.21 -2.52
C GLN A 243 -26.10 -8.91 -2.50
N VAL A 244 -25.46 -8.97 -1.33
CA VAL A 244 -24.23 -9.75 -1.11
C VAL A 244 -24.46 -10.73 0.04
N GLN A 245 -24.42 -12.03 -0.26
CA GLN A 245 -24.49 -13.08 0.74
C GLN A 245 -23.20 -13.12 1.55
N PRO A 246 -23.26 -12.96 2.89
CA PRO A 246 -22.07 -12.98 3.73
C PRO A 246 -21.44 -14.38 3.78
N LEU A 247 -20.16 -14.41 4.13
CA LEU A 247 -19.48 -15.63 4.53
C LEU A 247 -20.10 -16.15 5.83
N PRO A 248 -20.47 -17.45 5.90
CA PRO A 248 -21.02 -18.02 7.12
C PRO A 248 -20.08 -17.79 8.31
N SER A 249 -20.62 -17.27 9.42
CA SER A 249 -19.88 -16.92 10.65
C SER A 249 -18.87 -15.76 10.54
N TYR A 250 -18.78 -15.07 9.40
CA TYR A 250 -17.83 -13.95 9.22
C TYR A 250 -18.49 -12.67 8.66
N PRO A 251 -19.62 -12.18 9.19
CA PRO A 251 -20.33 -11.03 8.64
C PRO A 251 -19.49 -9.74 8.63
N THR A 252 -18.72 -9.46 9.68
CA THR A 252 -17.83 -8.28 9.74
C THR A 252 -16.73 -8.33 8.69
N PHE A 253 -16.14 -9.51 8.47
CA PHE A 253 -15.13 -9.67 7.42
C PHE A 253 -15.75 -9.55 6.03
N SER A 254 -16.96 -10.09 5.82
CA SER A 254 -17.71 -9.88 4.58
C SER A 254 -18.02 -8.41 4.32
N GLN A 255 -18.39 -7.64 5.35
CA GLN A 255 -18.58 -6.19 5.19
C GLN A 255 -17.26 -5.52 4.80
N LYS A 256 -16.16 -5.83 5.49
CA LYS A 256 -14.83 -5.28 5.17
C LYS A 256 -14.41 -5.57 3.72
N LEU A 257 -14.55 -6.81 3.25
CA LEU A 257 -14.22 -7.16 1.86
C LEU A 257 -15.14 -6.47 0.84
N THR A 258 -16.42 -6.32 1.17
CA THR A 258 -17.39 -5.57 0.37
C THR A 258 -17.01 -4.10 0.26
N ASP A 259 -16.58 -3.48 1.36
CA ASP A 259 -16.15 -2.08 1.40
C ASP A 259 -14.91 -1.87 0.52
N TYR A 260 -13.92 -2.77 0.58
CA TYR A 260 -12.77 -2.75 -0.33
C TYR A 260 -13.18 -2.90 -1.79
N ALA A 261 -14.10 -3.82 -2.09
CA ALA A 261 -14.59 -4.01 -3.45
C ALA A 261 -15.29 -2.74 -3.97
N LYS A 262 -16.16 -2.13 -3.16
CA LYS A 262 -16.88 -0.90 -3.50
C LYS A 262 -15.91 0.27 -3.71
N LYS A 263 -15.00 0.52 -2.77
CA LYS A 263 -14.00 1.60 -2.88
C LYS A 263 -13.10 1.42 -4.10
N SER A 264 -12.57 0.21 -4.31
CA SER A 264 -11.69 -0.08 -5.46
C SER A 264 -12.41 0.10 -6.80
N LEU A 265 -13.65 -0.37 -6.90
CA LEU A 265 -14.48 -0.19 -8.09
C LEU A 265 -14.69 1.28 -8.42
N PHE A 266 -15.06 2.09 -7.42
CA PHE A 266 -15.27 3.53 -7.62
C PHE A 266 -13.95 4.24 -7.97
N LEU A 267 -12.84 3.92 -7.29
CA LEU A 267 -11.54 4.53 -7.60
C LEU A 267 -11.12 4.25 -9.04
N ILE A 268 -11.26 3.00 -9.50
CA ILE A 268 -10.97 2.62 -10.89
C ILE A 268 -11.89 3.38 -11.85
N ASN A 269 -13.21 3.42 -11.61
CA ASN A 269 -14.14 4.08 -12.53
C ASN A 269 -13.93 5.60 -12.63
N TYR A 270 -13.62 6.26 -11.52
CA TYR A 270 -13.49 7.72 -11.48
C TYR A 270 -12.12 8.23 -11.94
N TYR A 271 -11.06 7.47 -11.66
CA TYR A 271 -9.67 7.89 -11.90
C TYR A 271 -8.86 6.91 -12.75
N GLY A 272 -9.05 5.60 -12.56
CA GLY A 272 -8.27 4.57 -13.25
C GLY A 272 -8.67 4.32 -14.71
N LEU A 273 -9.93 4.58 -15.11
CA LEU A 273 -10.35 4.36 -16.50
C LEU A 273 -9.94 5.49 -17.45
N LYS A 274 -9.84 6.71 -16.91
CA LYS A 274 -9.55 7.95 -17.64
C LYS A 274 -8.06 8.17 -17.93
N SER A 275 -7.20 7.36 -17.32
CA SER A 275 -5.75 7.45 -17.41
C SER A 275 -5.16 6.42 -18.36
#